data_AF-A0A9D5JUM0-F1
#
_entry.id   AF-A0A9D5JUM0-F1
#
_cell.length_a   1.000
_cell.length_b   1.000
_cell.length_c   1.000
_cell.angle_alpha   90.00
_cell.angle_beta   90.00
_cell.angle_gamma   90.00
#
_symmetry.space_group_name_H-M   'P 1'
#
loop_
_entity.id
_entity.type
_entity.pdbx_description
1 polymer ?
#
loop_
_entity_poly.entity_id
_entity_poly.type
_entity_poly.pdbx_seq_one_letter_code
_entity_poly.pdbx_strand_id
1 'polypeptide(L)' 'MKYTMIVLVKQVPDTQNITGEAMKEDGTVNRAALPAIF' A
#
# COMPACT_ATOMS: atom_id res chain seq x y z
N MET A 1 -3.33 33.06 -16.54
CA MET A 1 -2.36 31.99 -16.85
C MET A 1 -2.84 30.71 -16.19
N LYS A 2 -2.71 29.56 -16.85
CA LYS A 2 -3.13 28.26 -16.28
C LYS A 2 -1.89 27.60 -15.67
N TYR A 3 -1.95 27.21 -14.40
CA TYR A 3 -0.87 26.45 -13.77
C TYR A 3 -0.95 24.99 -14.22
N THR A 4 0.19 24.44 -14.65
CA THR A 4 0.33 23.02 -14.95
C THR A 4 1.11 22.38 -13.82
N MET A 5 0.43 21.50 -13.08
CA MET A 5 1.01 20.75 -11.97
C MET A 5 1.07 19.27 -12.35
N ILE A 6 2.20 18.63 -12.07
CA ILE A 6 2.39 17.19 -12.26
C ILE A 6 2.52 16.57 -10.87
N VAL A 7 1.70 15.56 -10.60
CA VAL A 7 1.73 14.80 -9.34
C VAL A 7 2.16 13.38 -9.65
N LEU A 8 3.25 12.94 -9.03
CA LEU A 8 3.68 11.55 -9.06
C LEU A 8 3.17 10.88 -7.79
N VAL A 9 2.26 9.92 -7.96
CA VAL A 9 1.75 9.11 -6.87
C VAL A 9 2.40 7.73 -6.89
N LYS A 10 2.49 7.10 -5.72
CA LYS A 10 2.99 5.74 -5.58
C LYS A 10 1.92 4.91 -4.92
N GLN A 11 1.52 3.83 -5.60
CA GLN A 11 0.72 2.81 -4.98
C GLN A 11 1.49 2.17 -3.81
N VAL A 12 0.85 2.10 -2.65
CA VAL A 12 1.38 1.47 -1.43
C VAL A 12 0.34 0.50 -0.84
N PRO A 13 0.76 -0.51 -0.06
CA PRO A 13 -0.19 -1.27 0.75
C PRO A 13 -0.81 -0.41 1.85
N ASP A 14 -2.08 -0.64 2.17
CA ASP A 14 -2.76 0.01 3.28
C ASP A 14 -2.28 -0.53 4.63
N THR A 15 -1.22 0.08 5.16
CA THR A 15 -0.65 -0.32 6.46
C THR A 15 -1.49 0.12 7.65
N GLN A 16 -2.49 0.98 7.47
CA GLN A 16 -3.37 1.42 8.56
C GLN A 16 -4.38 0.33 8.93
N ASN A 17 -4.79 -0.50 7.97
CA ASN A 17 -5.78 -1.58 8.14
C ASN A 17 -5.14 -2.97 8.17
N ILE A 18 -4.00 -3.11 8.85
CA ILE A 18 -3.28 -4.39 8.94
C ILE A 18 -4.05 -5.42 9.79
N THR A 19 -4.10 -6.66 9.31
CA THR A 19 -4.72 -7.79 10.02
C THR A 19 -3.66 -8.79 10.48
N GLY A 20 -4.06 -9.77 11.30
CA GLY A 20 -3.18 -10.86 11.73
C GLY A 20 -2.66 -11.73 10.58
N GLU A 21 -3.26 -11.66 9.39
CA GLU A 21 -2.86 -12.42 8.20
C GLU A 21 -1.74 -11.74 7.39
N ALA A 22 -1.29 -10.56 7.81
CA ALA A 22 -0.27 -9.80 7.10
C ALA A 22 1.12 -10.45 7.13
N MET A 23 1.38 -11.30 8.13
CA MET A 23 2.61 -12.05 8.28
C MET A 23 2.34 -13.55 8.15
N LYS A 24 3.16 -14.24 7.37
CA LYS A 24 3.18 -15.70 7.33
C LYS A 24 3.99 -16.26 8.49
N GLU A 25 3.83 -17.55 8.76
CA GLU A 25 4.57 -18.27 9.81
C GLU A 25 6.09 -18.28 9.56
N ASP A 26 6.52 -18.20 8.31
CA ASP A 26 7.94 -18.13 7.91
C ASP A 26 8.58 -16.73 8.10
N GLY A 27 7.82 -15.77 8.61
CA GLY A 27 8.28 -14.40 8.84
C GLY A 27 8.25 -13.50 7.60
N THR A 28 7.71 -13.96 6.48
CA THR A 28 7.54 -13.14 5.27
C THR A 28 6.16 -12.46 5.21
N VAL A 29 6.07 -11.35 4.48
CA VAL A 29 4.81 -10.59 4.34
C VAL A 29 3.87 -11.27 3.34
N ASN A 30 2.60 -11.42 3.72
CA ASN A 30 1.52 -11.78 2.81
C ASN A 30 0.99 -10.52 2.09
N ARG A 31 1.58 -10.18 0.95
CA ARG A 31 1.18 -8.98 0.19
C ARG A 31 -0.27 -9.03 -0.33
N ALA A 32 -0.85 -10.22 -0.48
CA ALA A 32 -2.24 -10.35 -0.92
C ALA A 32 -3.26 -10.01 0.19
N ALA A 33 -2.84 -10.01 1.45
CA ALA A 33 -3.70 -9.66 2.59
C ALA A 33 -3.85 -8.15 2.80
N LEU A 34 -3.04 -7.33 2.11
CA LEU A 34 -3.11 -5.87 2.22
C LEU A 34 -3.66 -5.27 0.93
N PRO A 35 -4.81 -4.57 0.98
CA PRO A 35 -5.30 -3.79 -0.15
C PRO A 35 -4.27 -2.73 -0.57
N ALA A 36 -4.22 -2.44 -1.87
CA ALA A 36 -3.37 -1.38 -2.39
C ALA A 36 -4.13 -0.04 -2.48
N ILE A 37 -3.48 1.04 -2.05
CA ILE A 37 -3.96 2.42 -2.06
C ILE A 37 -2.96 3.32 -2.81
N PHE A 38 -3.36 4.53 -3.22
CA PHE A 38 -2.51 5.52 -3.93
C PHE A 38 -2.23 6.74 -3.07
#